data_AF-A0A928VUL6-F1
#
_entry.id   AF-A0A928VUL6-F1
#
_cell.length_a   1.000
_cell.length_b   1.000
_cell.length_c   1.000
_cell.angle_alpha   90.00
_cell.angle_beta   90.00
_cell.angle_gamma   90.00
#
_symmetry.space_group_name_H-M   'P 1'
#
loop_
_entity.id
_entity.type
_entity.pdbx_description
1 polymer ?
#
loop_
_entity_poly.entity_id
_entity_poly.type
_entity_poly.pdbx_seq_one_letter_code
_entity_poly.pdbx_strand_id
1 'polypeptide(L)'
;MKRNWKLAAILGLAIALLPSPAWANAFTPAISTMLVHLFIGNVLIGYVEGILLAKWFRIPRGPTTAILVLANYASAWAGSLLLTNRLSGMANVTFENAYLWVCLFIALAFLLTLLVEYPFFWFLLRKREKAVRQSLKATFVIHCISYALLLVWYGLNSPVSLVTQLDVVAAEQLQPPEEYVLYYITTDGTQVIRSDLEGKNPEVVKDLMATERNETLLVCPNQEGQFDLAISTRRDNQVVLSDIAPAVPTAKFFNPNHCISNYVGQAPKLTDNTDWDYQTKLLGIGGITGENEKENLSFNFAFETPFLSWRVSHATHLDGDFVVFELGGDRICILQPQEQKIALITRGQSPIVVKPKL
;
A
#
# COMPACT_ATOMS: atom_id res chain seq x y z
N MET A 1 29.95 27.59 28.93
CA MET A 1 29.81 27.20 27.51
C MET A 1 28.38 27.49 27.02
N LYS A 2 28.15 28.65 26.41
CA LYS A 2 26.87 28.97 25.73
C LYS A 2 26.90 28.31 24.35
N ARG A 3 26.42 27.07 24.27
CA ARG A 3 26.46 26.19 23.08
C ARG A 3 25.57 26.76 21.97
N ASN A 4 26.07 26.82 20.74
CA ASN A 4 25.45 27.42 19.53
C ASN A 4 24.18 26.67 19.03
N TRP A 5 23.17 26.54 19.88
CA TRP A 5 21.90 25.90 19.54
C TRP A 5 21.17 26.63 18.40
N LYS A 6 21.34 27.95 18.30
CA LYS A 6 20.82 28.75 17.19
C LYS A 6 21.43 28.33 15.85
N LEU A 7 22.73 28.05 15.81
CA LEU A 7 23.41 27.63 14.59
C LEU A 7 22.94 26.23 14.16
N ALA A 8 22.79 25.29 15.10
CA ALA A 8 22.25 23.96 14.82
C ALA A 8 20.79 24.00 14.36
N ALA A 9 19.95 24.86 14.97
CA ALA A 9 18.57 25.05 14.54
C ALA A 9 18.49 25.69 13.14
N ILE A 10 19.33 26.69 12.85
CA ILE A 10 19.41 27.31 11.52
C ILE A 10 19.92 26.31 10.48
N LEU A 11 20.94 25.50 10.80
CA LEU A 11 21.44 24.48 9.87
C LEU A 11 20.39 23.39 9.63
N GLY A 12 19.69 22.94 10.67
CA GLY A 12 18.61 21.96 10.56
C GLY A 12 17.44 22.50 9.74
N LEU A 13 17.05 23.76 9.95
CA LEU A 13 16.02 24.43 9.15
C LEU A 13 16.48 24.63 7.70
N ALA A 14 17.73 25.03 7.48
CA ALA A 14 18.29 25.18 6.14
C ALA A 14 18.32 23.86 5.38
N ILE A 15 18.74 22.76 6.04
CA ILE A 15 18.74 21.41 5.45
C ILE A 15 17.30 20.94 5.17
N ALA A 16 16.35 21.22 6.06
CA ALA A 16 14.93 20.90 5.85
C ALA A 16 14.28 21.74 4.74
N LEU A 17 14.79 22.96 4.50
CA LEU A 17 14.30 23.86 3.46
C LEU A 17 15.07 23.75 2.14
N LEU A 18 16.16 22.97 2.09
CA LEU A 18 16.85 22.68 0.83
C LEU A 18 15.95 21.75 0.02
N PRO A 19 15.39 22.20 -1.12
CA PRO A 19 14.70 21.29 -2.01
C PRO A 19 15.76 20.32 -2.54
N SER A 20 15.65 19.04 -2.18
CA SER A 20 16.39 17.97 -2.84
C SER A 20 15.50 17.40 -3.95
N PRO A 21 15.54 17.95 -5.18
CA PRO A 21 14.77 17.41 -6.30
C PRO A 21 15.21 15.99 -6.70
N ALA A 22 16.37 15.52 -6.22
CA ALA A 22 16.92 14.23 -6.61
C ALA A 22 16.23 13.02 -5.96
N TRP A 23 15.35 13.21 -4.97
CA TRP A 23 14.66 12.12 -4.25
C TRP A 23 13.13 12.17 -4.37
N ALA A 24 12.58 13.21 -5.02
CA ALA A 24 11.13 13.46 -5.09
C ALA A 24 10.33 12.36 -5.82
N ASN A 25 10.97 11.60 -6.71
CA ASN A 25 10.33 10.49 -7.43
C ASN A 25 10.65 9.11 -6.82
N ALA A 26 11.58 9.04 -5.86
CA ALA A 26 12.03 7.77 -5.30
C ALA A 26 11.27 7.36 -4.02
N PHE A 27 10.77 8.34 -3.27
CA PHE A 27 10.07 8.12 -2.01
C PHE A 27 8.68 8.71 -2.06
N THR A 28 7.71 7.94 -1.61
CA THR A 28 6.33 8.37 -1.57
C THR A 28 6.07 9.24 -0.34
N PRO A 29 4.96 9.99 -0.27
CA PRO A 29 4.62 10.80 0.89
C PRO A 29 4.57 10.00 2.19
N ALA A 30 4.02 8.77 2.17
CA ALA A 30 3.93 7.93 3.35
C ALA A 30 5.29 7.35 3.79
N ILE A 31 6.13 6.85 2.87
CA ILE A 31 7.49 6.40 3.22
C ILE A 31 8.31 7.59 3.72
N SER A 32 8.21 8.74 3.06
CA SER A 32 8.87 9.96 3.51
C SER A 32 8.37 10.37 4.90
N THR A 33 7.06 10.31 5.15
CA THR A 33 6.47 10.56 6.47
C THR A 33 6.98 9.57 7.50
N MET A 34 7.09 8.28 7.17
CA MET A 34 7.65 7.27 8.06
C MET A 34 9.12 7.53 8.38
N LEU A 35 9.94 7.88 7.39
CA LEU A 35 11.35 8.19 7.58
C LEU A 35 11.53 9.48 8.40
N VAL A 36 10.81 10.55 8.04
CA VAL A 36 10.83 11.82 8.77
C VAL A 36 10.34 11.62 10.20
N HIS A 37 9.28 10.84 10.41
CA HIS A 37 8.82 10.49 11.76
C HIS A 37 9.92 9.72 12.51
N LEU A 38 10.50 8.69 11.91
CA LEU A 38 11.52 7.86 12.56
C LEU A 38 12.74 8.68 13.01
N PHE A 39 13.24 9.59 12.16
CA PHE A 39 14.47 10.34 12.43
C PHE A 39 14.26 11.69 13.11
N ILE A 40 13.17 12.39 12.82
CA ILE A 40 12.92 13.76 13.30
C ILE A 40 11.70 13.78 14.23
N GLY A 41 10.60 13.13 13.82
CA GLY A 41 9.36 13.10 14.59
C GLY A 41 9.56 12.54 16.01
N ASN A 42 10.28 11.43 16.17
CA ASN A 42 10.57 10.85 17.49
C ASN A 42 11.33 11.81 18.42
N VAL A 43 12.26 12.61 17.87
CA VAL A 43 12.97 13.64 18.66
C VAL A 43 12.00 14.72 19.09
N LEU A 44 11.14 15.20 18.19
CA LEU A 44 10.16 16.24 18.49
C LEU A 44 9.12 15.76 19.52
N ILE A 45 8.62 14.53 19.38
CA ILE A 45 7.67 13.93 20.31
C ILE A 45 8.33 13.75 21.67
N GLY A 46 9.47 13.07 21.76
CA GLY A 46 10.20 12.91 23.02
C GLY A 46 10.58 14.25 23.68
N TYR A 47 10.81 15.30 22.89
CA TYR A 47 11.00 16.66 23.40
C TYR A 47 9.72 17.24 24.04
N VAL A 48 8.59 17.16 23.35
CA VAL A 48 7.28 17.61 23.86
C VAL A 48 6.91 16.84 25.14
N GLU A 49 7.02 15.52 25.11
CA GLU A 49 6.75 14.64 26.25
C GLU A 49 7.66 14.96 27.44
N GLY A 50 8.96 15.15 27.17
CA GLY A 50 9.96 15.55 28.17
C GLY A 50 9.62 16.86 28.86
N ILE A 51 9.17 17.87 28.11
CA ILE A 51 8.74 19.16 28.64
C ILE A 51 7.48 19.00 29.50
N LEU A 52 6.49 18.27 29.00
CA LEU A 52 5.22 18.04 29.70
C LEU A 52 5.48 17.35 31.04
N LEU A 53 6.24 16.25 31.03
CA LEU A 53 6.60 15.50 32.24
C LEU A 53 7.39 16.37 33.22
N ALA A 54 8.42 17.08 32.73
CA ALA A 54 9.23 17.96 33.57
C ALA A 54 8.43 19.09 34.20
N LYS A 55 7.46 19.66 33.47
CA LYS A 55 6.58 20.72 33.97
C LYS A 55 5.59 20.20 35.01
N TRP A 56 4.90 19.09 34.74
CA TRP A 56 3.89 18.53 35.65
C TRP A 56 4.50 17.99 36.95
N PHE A 57 5.67 17.38 36.87
CA PHE A 57 6.31 16.75 38.03
C PHE A 57 7.47 17.57 38.60
N ARG A 58 7.73 18.78 38.08
CA ARG A 58 8.81 19.68 38.56
C ARG A 58 10.17 18.96 38.66
N ILE A 59 10.55 18.22 37.61
CA ILE A 59 11.85 17.52 37.51
C ILE A 59 12.77 18.22 36.49
N PRO A 60 14.10 17.98 36.51
CA PRO A 60 15.03 18.64 35.61
C PRO A 60 14.71 18.37 34.13
N ARG A 61 14.47 19.43 33.35
CA ARG A 61 14.02 19.32 31.94
C ARG A 61 15.01 18.56 31.06
N GLY A 62 16.30 18.89 31.11
CA GLY A 62 17.32 18.34 30.20
C GLY A 62 17.42 16.81 30.24
N PRO A 63 17.77 16.20 31.39
CA PRO A 63 17.86 14.74 31.51
C PRO A 63 16.53 14.04 31.20
N THR A 64 15.40 14.63 31.61
CA THR A 64 14.06 14.09 31.35
C THR A 64 13.78 13.99 29.85
N THR A 65 14.03 15.08 29.12
CA THR A 65 13.88 15.12 27.66
C THR A 65 14.81 14.13 26.97
N ALA A 66 16.09 14.05 27.36
CA ALA A 66 17.02 13.10 26.73
C ALA A 66 16.56 11.64 26.91
N ILE A 67 16.08 11.28 28.10
CA ILE A 67 15.58 9.94 28.40
C ILE A 67 14.31 9.63 27.59
N LEU A 68 13.37 10.57 27.48
CA LEU A 68 12.12 10.35 26.73
C LEU A 68 12.32 10.34 25.21
N VAL A 69 13.31 11.06 24.68
CA VAL A 69 13.73 10.88 23.27
C VAL A 69 14.23 9.45 23.04
N LEU A 70 15.08 8.92 23.93
CA LEU A 70 15.53 7.53 23.83
C LEU A 70 14.38 6.52 23.95
N ALA A 71 13.42 6.78 24.84
CA ALA A 71 12.22 5.96 25.01
C ALA A 71 11.37 5.91 23.72
N ASN A 72 11.15 7.06 23.08
CA ASN A 72 10.42 7.16 21.81
C ASN A 72 11.10 6.37 20.68
N TYR A 73 12.43 6.45 20.57
CA TYR A 73 13.13 5.61 19.60
C TYR A 73 12.98 4.12 19.92
N ALA A 74 13.11 3.74 21.19
CA ALA A 74 12.96 2.34 21.60
C ALA A 74 11.56 1.80 21.26
N SER A 75 10.50 2.57 21.54
CA SER A 75 9.13 2.19 21.22
C SER A 75 8.84 2.18 19.72
N ALA A 76 9.38 3.13 18.95
CA ALA A 76 9.27 3.15 17.49
C ALA A 76 9.93 1.93 16.84
N TRP A 77 11.14 1.55 17.28
CA TRP A 77 11.81 0.34 16.80
C TRP A 77 11.04 -0.93 17.19
N ALA A 78 10.53 -1.01 18.42
CA ALA A 78 9.70 -2.14 18.85
C ALA A 78 8.42 -2.25 18.00
N GLY A 79 7.72 -1.13 17.78
CA GLY A 79 6.55 -1.08 16.90
C GLY A 79 6.87 -1.51 15.48
N SER A 80 7.99 -1.02 14.92
CA SER A 80 8.41 -1.38 13.57
C SER A 80 8.68 -2.88 13.40
N LEU A 81 9.38 -3.49 14.36
CA LEU A 81 9.70 -4.91 14.33
C LEU A 81 8.48 -5.82 14.52
N LEU A 82 7.52 -5.39 15.34
CA LEU A 82 6.38 -6.22 15.75
C LEU A 82 5.15 -6.04 14.86
N LEU A 83 4.90 -4.83 14.35
CA LEU A 83 3.60 -4.46 13.75
C LEU A 83 3.67 -4.17 12.24
N THR A 84 4.80 -3.65 11.74
CA THR A 84 4.93 -3.24 10.33
C THR A 84 4.70 -4.43 9.38
N ASN A 85 3.90 -4.21 8.33
CA ASN A 85 3.58 -5.17 7.26
C ASN A 85 2.93 -6.50 7.73
N ARG A 86 2.46 -6.59 8.98
CA ARG A 86 1.77 -7.80 9.46
C ARG A 86 0.33 -7.89 8.95
N LEU A 87 -0.33 -6.76 8.68
CA LEU A 87 -1.70 -6.75 8.17
C LEU A 87 -1.81 -7.19 6.71
N SER A 88 -0.88 -6.76 5.85
CA SER A 88 -1.00 -6.95 4.40
C SER A 88 -1.11 -8.42 3.96
N GLY A 89 -0.52 -9.35 4.72
CA GLY A 89 -0.58 -10.79 4.42
C GLY A 89 -1.78 -11.54 5.01
N MET A 90 -2.65 -10.88 5.77
CA MET A 90 -3.79 -11.55 6.39
C MET A 90 -4.96 -11.69 5.43
N ALA A 91 -5.38 -12.92 5.17
CA ALA A 91 -6.45 -13.23 4.23
C ALA A 91 -7.81 -12.65 4.61
N ASN A 92 -8.03 -12.33 5.88
CA ASN A 92 -9.28 -11.80 6.43
C ASN A 92 -9.38 -10.27 6.34
N VAL A 93 -8.32 -9.58 5.90
CA VAL A 93 -8.35 -8.13 5.71
C VAL A 93 -8.93 -7.85 4.32
N THR A 94 -10.11 -7.26 4.27
CA THR A 94 -10.89 -6.93 3.06
C THR A 94 -11.14 -5.43 3.00
N PHE A 95 -11.65 -4.91 1.88
CA PHE A 95 -11.93 -3.48 1.74
C PHE A 95 -12.90 -2.96 2.80
N GLU A 96 -13.92 -3.75 3.09
CA GLU A 96 -15.01 -3.43 4.00
C GLU A 96 -14.55 -3.35 5.45
N ASN A 97 -13.50 -4.09 5.81
CA ASN A 97 -13.01 -4.18 7.18
C ASN A 97 -11.59 -3.61 7.39
N ALA A 98 -10.92 -3.14 6.33
CA ALA A 98 -9.57 -2.60 6.40
C ALA A 98 -9.44 -1.47 7.42
N TYR A 99 -10.43 -0.58 7.48
CA TYR A 99 -10.47 0.52 8.46
C TYR A 99 -10.47 0.00 9.91
N LEU A 100 -11.27 -1.03 10.20
CA LEU A 100 -11.33 -1.65 11.53
C LEU A 100 -9.96 -2.24 11.92
N TRP A 101 -9.29 -2.94 11.00
CA TRP A 101 -7.97 -3.50 11.24
C TRP A 101 -6.90 -2.43 11.47
N VAL A 102 -6.94 -1.33 10.70
CA VAL A 102 -6.06 -0.18 10.92
C VAL A 102 -6.29 0.43 12.30
N CYS A 103 -7.55 0.65 12.71
CA CYS A 103 -7.86 1.15 14.05
C CYS A 103 -7.38 0.22 15.16
N LEU A 104 -7.54 -1.10 14.99
CA LEU A 104 -7.03 -2.10 15.92
C LEU A 104 -5.50 -2.03 16.05
N PHE A 105 -4.78 -1.90 14.93
CA PHE A 105 -3.32 -1.80 14.94
C PHE A 105 -2.81 -0.48 15.51
N ILE A 106 -3.53 0.63 15.31
CA ILE A 106 -3.26 1.89 16.02
C ILE A 106 -3.38 1.69 17.53
N ALA A 107 -4.45 1.03 17.99
CA ALA A 107 -4.64 0.74 19.41
C ALA A 107 -3.54 -0.19 19.96
N LEU A 108 -3.15 -1.21 19.20
CA LEU A 108 -2.07 -2.13 19.58
C LEU A 108 -0.71 -1.42 19.63
N ALA A 109 -0.41 -0.55 18.66
CA ALA A 109 0.80 0.27 18.66
C ALA A 109 0.84 1.20 19.88
N PHE A 110 -0.30 1.85 20.21
CA PHE A 110 -0.42 2.67 21.39
C PHE A 110 -0.12 1.88 22.68
N LEU A 111 -0.75 0.72 22.85
CA LEU A 111 -0.52 -0.15 24.01
C LEU A 111 0.93 -0.63 24.11
N LEU A 112 1.53 -0.98 22.97
CA LEU A 112 2.94 -1.37 22.89
C LEU A 112 3.86 -0.21 23.31
N THR A 113 3.59 1.02 22.86
CA THR A 113 4.32 2.21 23.33
C THR A 113 4.20 2.39 24.84
N LEU A 114 2.99 2.30 25.41
CA LEU A 114 2.81 2.40 26.86
C LEU A 114 3.66 1.37 27.61
N LEU A 115 3.69 0.12 27.12
CA LEU A 115 4.45 -0.96 27.72
C LEU A 115 5.97 -0.73 27.65
N VAL A 116 6.48 -0.37 26.48
CA VAL A 116 7.91 -0.17 26.22
C VAL A 116 8.44 1.06 26.94
N GLU A 117 7.66 2.14 27.01
CA GLU A 117 8.11 3.41 27.57
C GLU A 117 7.88 3.53 29.08
N TYR A 118 6.95 2.76 29.65
CA TYR A 118 6.68 2.77 31.09
C TYR A 118 7.94 2.68 31.99
N PRO A 119 8.94 1.80 31.74
CA PRO A 119 10.17 1.74 32.53
C PRO A 119 10.94 3.07 32.60
N PHE A 120 10.91 3.87 31.53
CA PHE A 120 11.58 5.17 31.46
C PHE A 120 10.86 6.21 32.32
N PHE A 121 9.52 6.26 32.24
CA PHE A 121 8.70 7.10 33.11
C PHE A 121 8.82 6.71 34.59
N TRP A 122 8.85 5.40 34.88
CA TRP A 122 9.11 4.90 36.23
C TRP A 122 10.48 5.32 36.72
N PHE A 123 11.53 5.14 35.92
CA PHE A 123 12.89 5.55 36.28
C PHE A 123 13.00 7.05 36.61
N LEU A 124 12.33 7.91 35.85
CA LEU A 124 12.31 9.36 36.05
C LEU A 124 11.54 9.78 37.30
N LEU A 125 10.48 9.06 37.66
CA LEU A 125 9.60 9.38 38.79
C LEU A 125 9.81 8.52 40.04
N ARG A 126 10.75 7.55 40.03
CA ARG A 126 10.96 6.57 41.12
C ARG A 126 11.20 7.16 42.51
N LYS A 127 11.66 8.41 42.59
CA LYS A 127 11.89 9.12 43.86
C LYS A 127 10.65 9.82 44.42
N ARG A 128 9.53 9.80 43.70
CA ARG A 128 8.27 10.43 44.13
C ARG A 128 7.46 9.47 45.00
N GLU A 129 6.68 10.05 45.91
CA GLU A 129 5.64 9.29 46.60
C GLU A 129 4.63 8.74 45.58
N LYS A 130 4.26 7.46 45.73
CA LYS A 130 3.36 6.76 44.80
C LYS A 130 3.90 6.72 43.36
N ALA A 131 5.22 6.57 43.20
CA ALA A 131 5.92 6.55 41.91
C ALA A 131 5.22 5.70 40.84
N VAL A 132 4.86 4.45 41.15
CA VAL A 132 4.19 3.54 40.20
C VAL A 132 2.89 4.15 39.64
N ARG A 133 2.00 4.63 40.52
CA ARG A 133 0.72 5.23 40.11
C ARG A 133 0.94 6.51 39.31
N GLN A 134 1.91 7.33 39.71
CA GLN A 134 2.24 8.57 39.00
C GLN A 134 2.83 8.29 37.62
N SER A 135 3.72 7.31 37.48
CA SER A 135 4.30 6.89 36.21
C SER A 135 3.25 6.34 35.27
N LEU A 136 2.40 5.40 35.72
CA LEU A 136 1.30 4.87 34.88
C LEU A 136 0.39 5.98 34.36
N LYS A 137 -0.03 6.90 35.25
CA LYS A 137 -0.87 8.05 34.85
C LYS A 137 -0.14 8.97 33.87
N ALA A 138 1.13 9.27 34.13
CA ALA A 138 1.92 10.16 33.29
C ALA A 138 2.14 9.56 31.89
N THR A 139 2.57 8.29 31.81
CA THR A 139 2.75 7.55 30.57
C THR A 139 1.47 7.58 29.75
N PHE A 140 0.33 7.19 30.33
CA PHE A 140 -0.95 7.20 29.62
C PHE A 140 -1.35 8.58 29.10
N VAL A 141 -1.39 9.60 29.97
CA VAL A 141 -1.88 10.94 29.59
C VAL A 141 -0.97 11.60 28.56
N ILE A 142 0.35 11.48 28.72
CA ILE A 142 1.31 12.10 27.80
C ILE A 142 1.21 11.44 26.43
N HIS A 143 1.16 10.11 26.36
CA HIS A 143 1.03 9.43 25.08
C HIS A 143 -0.34 9.66 24.42
N CYS A 144 -1.43 9.87 25.16
CA CYS A 144 -2.69 10.32 24.53
C CYS A 144 -2.52 11.62 23.74
N ILE A 145 -1.72 12.57 24.26
CA ILE A 145 -1.43 13.84 23.57
C ILE A 145 -0.55 13.58 22.34
N SER A 146 0.55 12.84 22.51
CA SER A 146 1.49 12.55 21.43
C SER A 146 0.85 11.75 20.29
N TYR A 147 0.03 10.75 20.62
CA TYR A 147 -0.68 9.95 19.62
C TYR A 147 -1.77 10.74 18.91
N ALA A 148 -2.44 11.69 19.57
CA ALA A 148 -3.36 12.59 18.88
C ALA A 148 -2.62 13.42 17.80
N LEU A 149 -1.41 13.91 18.11
CA LEU A 149 -0.57 14.61 17.13
C LEU A 149 -0.12 13.67 15.99
N LEU A 150 0.26 12.44 16.30
CA LEU A 150 0.63 11.44 15.31
C LEU A 150 -0.54 11.07 14.38
N LEU A 151 -1.75 10.90 14.93
CA LEU A 151 -2.94 10.59 14.15
C LEU A 151 -3.26 11.71 13.16
N VAL A 152 -3.14 12.97 13.59
CA VAL A 152 -3.31 14.12 12.68
C VAL A 152 -2.21 14.11 11.60
N TRP A 153 -0.95 13.92 11.99
CA TRP A 153 0.17 13.89 11.03
C TRP A 153 -0.02 12.78 9.99
N TYR A 154 -0.22 11.53 10.41
CA TYR A 154 -0.42 10.41 9.51
C TYR A 154 -1.72 10.54 8.72
N GLY A 155 -2.81 11.01 9.33
CA GLY A 155 -4.08 11.24 8.63
C GLY A 155 -3.96 12.22 7.46
N LEU A 156 -3.07 13.21 7.56
CA LEU A 156 -2.81 14.17 6.48
C LEU A 156 -1.87 13.64 5.39
N ASN A 157 -1.13 12.55 5.63
CA ASN A 157 -0.10 12.05 4.71
C ASN A 157 -0.33 10.63 4.19
N SER A 158 -1.26 9.89 4.78
CA SER A 158 -1.63 8.54 4.35
C SER A 158 -2.64 8.60 3.21
N PRO A 159 -2.31 8.08 2.01
CA PRO A 159 -3.29 7.94 0.95
C PRO A 159 -4.26 6.81 1.32
N VAL A 160 -5.51 7.17 1.60
CA VAL A 160 -6.58 6.21 1.92
C VAL A 160 -7.72 6.23 0.92
N SER A 161 -7.52 6.88 -0.23
CA SER A 161 -8.57 7.14 -1.23
C SER A 161 -9.22 5.86 -1.77
N LEU A 162 -8.48 4.77 -1.90
CA LEU A 162 -9.04 3.48 -2.36
C LEU A 162 -10.13 2.95 -1.41
N VAL A 163 -10.09 3.28 -0.12
CA VAL A 163 -11.06 2.83 0.89
C VAL A 163 -12.08 3.92 1.23
N THR A 164 -11.73 5.19 1.07
CA THR A 164 -12.60 6.30 1.49
C THR A 164 -13.36 6.98 0.35
N GLN A 165 -12.92 6.81 -0.90
CA GLN A 165 -13.52 7.48 -2.06
C GLN A 165 -14.22 6.51 -3.02
N LEU A 166 -14.07 5.20 -2.83
CA LEU A 166 -14.69 4.19 -3.69
C LEU A 166 -15.86 3.52 -2.96
N ASP A 167 -16.95 3.35 -3.69
CA ASP A 167 -18.07 2.51 -3.28
C ASP A 167 -17.78 1.06 -3.64
N VAL A 168 -17.86 0.17 -2.65
CA VAL A 168 -17.61 -1.25 -2.84
C VAL A 168 -18.92 -1.90 -3.27
N VAL A 169 -18.98 -2.31 -4.53
CA VAL A 169 -20.16 -2.91 -5.16
C VAL A 169 -19.92 -4.38 -5.51
N ALA A 170 -20.99 -5.09 -5.83
CA ALA A 170 -20.89 -6.45 -6.36
C ALA A 170 -20.36 -6.41 -7.81
N ALA A 171 -19.60 -7.44 -8.22
CA ALA A 171 -18.98 -7.47 -9.55
C ALA A 171 -20.02 -7.40 -10.68
N GLU A 172 -21.23 -7.94 -10.45
CA GLU A 172 -22.33 -7.90 -11.42
C GLU A 172 -22.82 -6.48 -11.75
N GLN A 173 -22.51 -5.50 -10.91
CA GLN A 173 -22.86 -4.09 -11.14
C GLN A 173 -21.83 -3.36 -12.00
N LEU A 174 -20.67 -3.97 -12.27
CA LEU A 174 -19.57 -3.41 -13.05
C LEU A 174 -19.37 -4.22 -14.32
N GLN A 175 -20.32 -4.08 -15.25
CA GLN A 175 -20.32 -4.78 -16.54
C GLN A 175 -19.79 -3.86 -17.63
N PRO A 176 -18.58 -4.10 -18.16
CA PRO A 176 -18.14 -3.37 -19.33
C PRO A 176 -19.04 -3.71 -20.54
N PRO A 177 -19.10 -2.84 -21.58
CA PRO A 177 -20.02 -3.04 -22.71
C PRO A 177 -19.77 -4.29 -23.54
N GLU A 178 -18.53 -4.77 -23.56
CA GLU A 178 -18.11 -5.98 -24.28
C GLU A 178 -17.87 -7.14 -23.32
N GLU A 179 -17.89 -8.36 -23.86
CA GLU A 179 -17.55 -9.57 -23.10
C GLU A 179 -16.03 -9.76 -23.02
N TYR A 180 -15.54 -10.17 -21.86
CA TYR A 180 -14.13 -10.47 -21.63
C TYR A 180 -13.95 -11.78 -20.87
N VAL A 181 -12.79 -12.39 -21.06
CA VAL A 181 -12.36 -13.58 -20.33
C VAL A 181 -11.20 -13.21 -19.41
N LEU A 182 -11.29 -13.63 -18.15
CA LEU A 182 -10.24 -13.48 -17.15
C LEU A 182 -9.49 -14.80 -16.97
N TYR A 183 -8.16 -14.73 -17.09
CA TYR A 183 -7.25 -15.81 -16.70
C TYR A 183 -6.44 -15.38 -15.46
N TYR A 184 -6.27 -16.28 -14.51
CA TYR A 184 -5.49 -15.99 -13.30
C TYR A 184 -4.92 -17.27 -12.66
N ILE A 185 -3.94 -17.09 -11.78
CA ILE A 185 -3.39 -18.18 -10.96
C ILE A 185 -4.12 -18.18 -9.60
N THR A 186 -4.51 -19.35 -9.10
CA THR A 186 -5.13 -19.48 -7.76
C THR A 186 -4.22 -18.91 -6.66
N THR A 187 -4.80 -18.49 -5.53
CA THR A 187 -4.04 -17.89 -4.41
C THR A 187 -2.93 -18.80 -3.86
N ASP A 188 -3.08 -20.12 -3.99
CA ASP A 188 -2.07 -21.10 -3.57
C ASP A 188 -1.03 -21.43 -4.66
N GLY A 189 -1.15 -20.84 -5.85
CA GLY A 189 -0.23 -21.05 -6.96
C GLY A 189 -0.36 -22.39 -7.67
N THR A 190 -1.46 -23.12 -7.45
CA THR A 190 -1.58 -24.51 -7.92
C THR A 190 -2.33 -24.67 -9.24
N GLN A 191 -3.14 -23.70 -9.66
CA GLN A 191 -3.95 -23.84 -10.87
C GLN A 191 -4.04 -22.52 -11.64
N VAL A 192 -4.13 -22.64 -12.98
CA VAL A 192 -4.60 -21.56 -13.85
C VAL A 192 -6.08 -21.71 -14.05
N ILE A 193 -6.83 -20.66 -13.72
CA ILE A 193 -8.28 -20.58 -13.82
C ILE A 193 -8.66 -19.62 -14.93
N ARG A 194 -9.72 -19.98 -15.66
CA ARG A 194 -10.46 -19.12 -16.58
C ARG A 194 -11.81 -18.79 -15.93
N SER A 195 -12.24 -17.54 -15.98
CA SER A 195 -13.57 -17.12 -15.52
C SER A 195 -14.10 -15.94 -16.35
N ASP A 196 -15.36 -15.57 -16.13
CA ASP A 196 -15.87 -14.26 -16.53
C ASP A 196 -15.40 -13.15 -15.56
N LEU A 197 -15.75 -11.89 -15.87
CA LEU A 197 -15.46 -10.73 -15.03
C LEU A 197 -16.39 -10.58 -13.81
N GLU A 198 -17.43 -11.41 -13.70
CA GLU A 198 -18.22 -11.52 -12.46
C GLU A 198 -17.56 -12.48 -11.46
N GLY A 199 -16.50 -13.18 -11.87
CA GLY A 199 -15.86 -14.23 -11.08
C GLY A 199 -16.70 -15.51 -11.03
N LYS A 200 -17.70 -15.62 -11.91
CA LYS A 200 -18.55 -16.80 -12.07
C LYS A 200 -17.93 -17.75 -13.08
N ASN A 201 -18.44 -18.98 -13.07
CA ASN A 201 -18.06 -20.04 -13.99
C ASN A 201 -16.53 -20.31 -14.02
N PRO A 202 -15.84 -20.46 -12.87
CA PRO A 202 -14.41 -20.75 -12.87
C PRO A 202 -14.15 -22.14 -13.46
N GLU A 203 -13.30 -22.19 -14.48
CA GLU A 203 -12.85 -23.39 -15.18
C GLU A 203 -11.34 -23.58 -14.97
N VAL A 204 -10.91 -24.77 -14.56
CA VAL A 204 -9.48 -25.09 -14.47
C VAL A 204 -8.93 -25.30 -15.89
N VAL A 205 -8.01 -24.44 -16.29
CA VAL A 205 -7.30 -24.54 -17.58
C VAL A 205 -6.10 -25.47 -17.46
N LYS A 206 -5.37 -25.37 -16.35
CA LYS A 206 -4.11 -26.11 -16.15
C LYS A 206 -3.78 -26.26 -14.67
N ASP A 207 -3.40 -27.47 -14.27
CA ASP A 207 -2.75 -27.71 -12.98
C ASP A 207 -1.25 -27.37 -13.05
N LEU A 208 -0.77 -26.67 -12.03
CA LEU A 208 0.61 -26.26 -11.82
C LEU A 208 1.25 -27.11 -10.72
N MET A 209 2.50 -27.49 -10.93
CA MET A 209 3.27 -28.14 -9.88
C MET A 209 3.68 -27.06 -8.87
N ALA A 210 3.21 -27.18 -7.63
CA ALA A 210 3.30 -26.19 -6.55
C ALA A 210 4.73 -25.81 -6.05
N THR A 211 5.76 -25.96 -6.89
CA THR A 211 7.16 -25.89 -6.47
C THR A 211 7.82 -24.53 -6.65
N GLU A 212 7.29 -23.63 -7.49
CA GLU A 212 7.91 -22.32 -7.70
C GLU A 212 6.99 -21.17 -7.26
N ARG A 213 7.26 -20.64 -6.05
CA ARG A 213 6.69 -19.34 -5.64
C ARG A 213 7.20 -18.26 -6.61
N ASN A 214 6.28 -17.42 -7.11
CA ASN A 214 6.48 -16.27 -8.02
C ASN A 214 6.30 -16.55 -9.52
N GLU A 215 5.53 -17.59 -9.89
CA GLU A 215 5.04 -17.72 -11.26
C GLU A 215 4.11 -16.55 -11.62
N THR A 216 4.20 -16.05 -12.86
CA THR A 216 3.40 -14.93 -13.36
C THR A 216 2.82 -15.30 -14.71
N LEU A 217 1.53 -15.02 -14.93
CA LEU A 217 0.93 -15.21 -16.25
C LEU A 217 1.43 -14.14 -17.23
N LEU A 218 1.71 -14.62 -18.43
CA LEU A 218 2.18 -13.83 -19.55
C LEU A 218 1.29 -14.07 -20.76
N VAL A 219 1.26 -13.09 -21.64
CA VAL A 219 0.70 -13.24 -22.98
C VAL A 219 1.84 -13.21 -23.98
N CYS A 220 1.99 -14.27 -24.77
CA CYS A 220 3.06 -14.42 -25.74
C CYS A 220 2.51 -14.45 -27.17
N PRO A 221 3.08 -13.70 -28.12
CA PRO A 221 2.71 -13.81 -29.52
C PRO A 221 3.16 -15.17 -30.08
N ASN A 222 2.32 -15.80 -30.90
CA ASN A 222 2.63 -17.06 -31.58
C ASN A 222 3.00 -16.84 -33.07
N GLN A 223 3.41 -17.91 -33.75
CA GLN A 223 3.88 -17.83 -35.14
C GLN A 223 2.77 -17.44 -36.14
N GLU A 224 1.50 -17.60 -35.76
CA GLU A 224 0.33 -17.29 -36.59
C GLU A 224 -0.17 -15.85 -36.38
N GLY A 225 0.53 -15.06 -35.57
CA GLY A 225 0.13 -13.69 -35.22
C GLY A 225 -1.02 -13.62 -34.21
N GLN A 226 -1.38 -14.75 -33.59
CA GLN A 226 -2.28 -14.83 -32.45
C GLN A 226 -1.47 -14.81 -31.15
N PHE A 227 -2.14 -15.00 -30.02
CA PHE A 227 -1.52 -14.96 -28.71
C PHE A 227 -1.81 -16.21 -27.90
N ASP A 228 -0.77 -16.69 -27.23
CA ASP A 228 -0.81 -17.80 -26.30
C ASP A 228 -0.72 -17.29 -24.86
N LEU A 229 -1.42 -17.96 -23.94
CA LEU A 229 -1.22 -17.78 -22.51
C LEU A 229 -0.02 -18.62 -22.08
N ALA A 230 0.92 -18.00 -21.38
CA ALA A 230 2.09 -18.67 -20.85
C ALA A 230 2.28 -18.35 -19.36
N ILE A 231 3.07 -19.18 -18.68
CA ILE A 231 3.58 -18.89 -17.34
C ILE A 231 5.06 -18.60 -17.44
N SER A 232 5.49 -17.52 -16.79
CA SER A 232 6.91 -17.26 -16.53
C SER A 232 7.39 -18.14 -15.39
N THR A 233 8.31 -19.05 -15.69
CA THR A 233 9.10 -19.78 -14.68
C THR A 233 10.50 -19.19 -14.60
N ARG A 234 11.30 -19.59 -13.61
CA ARG A 234 12.71 -19.12 -13.51
C ARG A 234 13.59 -19.50 -14.70
N ARG A 235 13.21 -20.53 -15.46
CA ARG A 235 14.03 -21.12 -16.53
C ARG A 235 13.52 -20.76 -17.92
N ASP A 236 12.21 -20.75 -18.10
CA ASP A 236 11.59 -20.55 -19.41
C ASP A 236 10.12 -20.10 -19.27
N ASN A 237 9.53 -19.66 -20.38
CA ASN A 237 8.09 -19.43 -20.48
C ASN A 237 7.41 -20.71 -20.96
N GLN A 238 6.50 -21.25 -20.16
CA GLN A 238 5.73 -22.44 -20.54
C GLN A 238 4.36 -22.02 -21.08
N VAL A 239 4.05 -22.38 -22.33
CA VAL A 239 2.71 -22.19 -22.88
C VAL A 239 1.71 -23.07 -22.12
N VAL A 240 0.67 -22.43 -21.61
CA VAL A 240 -0.44 -23.02 -20.84
C VAL A 240 -1.62 -23.32 -21.75
N LEU A 241 -1.98 -22.33 -22.57
CA LEU A 241 -3.12 -22.40 -23.49
C LEU A 241 -2.76 -21.64 -24.76
N SER A 242 -2.83 -22.30 -25.90
CA SER A 242 -2.59 -21.66 -27.19
C SER A 242 -3.82 -20.91 -27.66
N ASP A 243 -3.59 -19.86 -28.44
CA ASP A 243 -4.62 -19.18 -29.22
C ASP A 243 -5.80 -18.63 -28.38
N ILE A 244 -5.47 -17.88 -27.33
CA ILE A 244 -6.46 -17.41 -26.34
C ILE A 244 -7.31 -16.24 -26.85
N ALA A 245 -6.79 -15.45 -27.78
CA ALA A 245 -7.48 -14.26 -28.29
C ALA A 245 -6.85 -13.75 -29.61
N PRO A 246 -7.66 -13.11 -30.48
CA PRO A 246 -7.15 -12.44 -31.68
C PRO A 246 -6.51 -11.08 -31.36
N ALA A 247 -6.84 -10.50 -30.21
CA ALA A 247 -6.30 -9.23 -29.73
C ALA A 247 -5.98 -9.34 -28.24
N VAL A 248 -4.87 -8.74 -27.82
CA VAL A 248 -4.41 -8.76 -26.44
C VAL A 248 -4.07 -7.35 -25.99
N PRO A 249 -3.92 -7.13 -24.68
CA PRO A 249 -3.61 -5.81 -24.18
C PRO A 249 -2.28 -5.32 -24.77
N THR A 250 -2.30 -4.22 -25.51
CA THR A 250 -1.08 -3.61 -26.06
C THR A 250 -0.61 -2.47 -25.16
N ALA A 251 0.65 -2.54 -24.71
CA ALA A 251 1.30 -1.42 -24.05
C ALA A 251 1.88 -0.45 -25.10
N LYS A 252 2.02 0.85 -24.79
CA LYS A 252 2.62 1.85 -25.72
C LYS A 252 4.03 1.44 -26.21
N PHE A 253 4.75 0.62 -25.45
CA PHE A 253 6.09 0.10 -25.79
C PHE A 253 6.10 -1.40 -26.10
N PHE A 254 4.98 -1.94 -26.59
CA PHE A 254 4.86 -3.35 -26.92
C PHE A 254 5.87 -3.76 -28.01
N ASN A 255 6.69 -4.77 -27.70
CA ASN A 255 7.52 -5.45 -28.68
C ASN A 255 6.80 -6.74 -29.10
N PRO A 256 6.40 -6.88 -30.38
CA PRO A 256 5.63 -8.03 -30.87
C PRO A 256 6.40 -9.36 -30.85
N ASN A 257 7.67 -9.36 -30.43
CA ASN A 257 8.48 -10.57 -30.28
C ASN A 257 8.69 -10.97 -28.81
N HIS A 258 8.09 -10.26 -27.85
CA HIS A 258 8.28 -10.53 -26.43
C HIS A 258 6.95 -10.79 -25.74
N CYS A 259 6.97 -11.72 -24.78
CA CYS A 259 5.84 -11.94 -23.89
C CYS A 259 5.62 -10.72 -23.00
N ILE A 260 4.35 -10.38 -22.76
CA ILE A 260 3.96 -9.24 -21.93
C ILE A 260 3.68 -9.73 -20.51
N SER A 261 4.32 -9.08 -19.53
CA SER A 261 3.92 -9.11 -18.13
C SER A 261 3.44 -7.72 -17.73
N ASN A 262 2.20 -7.61 -17.25
CA ASN A 262 1.62 -6.31 -16.86
C ASN A 262 1.92 -5.95 -15.41
N TYR A 263 3.08 -6.35 -14.87
CA TYR A 263 3.32 -6.28 -13.44
C TYR A 263 3.16 -4.86 -12.87
N VAL A 264 3.76 -3.85 -13.51
CA VAL A 264 3.70 -2.45 -13.11
C VAL A 264 3.87 -1.55 -14.32
N GLY A 265 3.22 -0.38 -14.31
CA GLY A 265 3.42 0.67 -15.30
C GLY A 265 2.10 1.03 -15.96
N GLN A 266 2.18 1.51 -17.19
CA GLN A 266 0.98 1.82 -17.96
C GLN A 266 0.15 0.55 -18.16
N ALA A 267 -1.13 0.60 -17.83
CA ALA A 267 -2.04 -0.50 -18.10
C ALA A 267 -2.21 -0.60 -19.62
N PRO A 268 -1.93 -1.75 -20.23
CA PRO A 268 -2.22 -1.95 -21.64
C PRO A 268 -3.72 -1.92 -21.90
N LYS A 269 -4.08 -1.51 -23.13
CA LYS A 269 -5.47 -1.32 -23.54
C LYS A 269 -5.94 -2.49 -24.40
N LEU A 270 -7.17 -2.94 -24.16
CA LEU A 270 -7.89 -3.87 -25.05
C LEU A 270 -8.74 -3.15 -26.10
N THR A 271 -8.81 -1.82 -26.05
CA THR A 271 -9.55 -0.99 -26.99
C THR A 271 -8.82 0.32 -27.24
N ASP A 272 -8.93 0.82 -28.45
CA ASP A 272 -8.49 2.18 -28.80
C ASP A 272 -9.60 3.21 -28.57
N ASN A 273 -10.83 2.76 -28.28
CA ASN A 273 -12.00 3.61 -28.10
C ASN A 273 -12.12 4.11 -26.65
N THR A 274 -11.08 4.79 -26.16
CA THR A 274 -11.08 5.34 -24.81
C THR A 274 -10.08 6.49 -24.69
N ASP A 275 -10.51 7.57 -24.03
CA ASP A 275 -9.69 8.74 -23.74
C ASP A 275 -8.91 8.59 -22.42
N TRP A 276 -9.08 7.48 -21.70
CA TRP A 276 -8.38 7.19 -20.45
C TRP A 276 -7.01 6.56 -20.67
N ASP A 277 -6.03 6.96 -19.88
CA ASP A 277 -4.73 6.31 -19.72
C ASP A 277 -4.55 5.91 -18.24
N TYR A 278 -4.42 4.62 -17.98
CA TYR A 278 -4.20 4.09 -16.62
C TYR A 278 -2.74 3.73 -16.37
N GLN A 279 -2.30 3.91 -15.13
CA GLN A 279 -0.97 3.53 -14.68
C GLN A 279 -1.01 2.97 -13.26
N THR A 280 -0.27 1.88 -13.06
CA THR A 280 0.06 1.33 -11.74
C THR A 280 1.49 1.70 -11.38
N LYS A 281 1.76 1.92 -10.09
CA LYS A 281 3.11 2.26 -9.61
C LYS A 281 3.74 1.10 -8.83
N LEU A 282 5.07 1.02 -8.87
CA LEU A 282 5.84 -0.10 -8.33
C LEU A 282 5.63 -0.28 -6.82
N LEU A 283 5.53 0.83 -6.11
CA LEU A 283 5.23 0.87 -4.69
C LEU A 283 3.72 0.96 -4.51
N GLY A 284 3.13 0.20 -3.58
CA GLY A 284 1.67 0.15 -3.39
C GLY A 284 0.98 1.49 -3.05
N ILE A 285 1.81 2.49 -2.79
CA ILE A 285 1.51 3.86 -2.44
C ILE A 285 1.05 4.68 -3.64
N GLY A 286 1.52 4.31 -4.83
CA GLY A 286 1.06 4.94 -6.04
C GLY A 286 -0.27 4.39 -6.54
N GLY A 287 -0.72 3.27 -5.96
CA GLY A 287 -1.97 2.61 -6.28
C GLY A 287 -2.21 2.54 -7.79
N ILE A 288 -3.39 2.99 -8.19
CA ILE A 288 -3.76 3.19 -9.59
C ILE A 288 -4.08 4.67 -9.84
N THR A 289 -3.47 5.22 -10.89
CA THR A 289 -3.76 6.55 -11.41
C THR A 289 -4.40 6.44 -12.78
N GLY A 290 -5.33 7.35 -13.06
CA GLY A 290 -5.91 7.49 -14.38
C GLY A 290 -5.98 8.94 -14.79
N GLU A 291 -5.74 9.20 -16.07
CA GLU A 291 -5.82 10.51 -16.69
C GLU A 291 -6.70 10.42 -17.94
N ASN A 292 -7.60 11.38 -18.11
CA ASN A 292 -8.39 11.59 -19.32
C ASN A 292 -8.09 12.99 -19.83
N GLU A 293 -7.25 13.08 -20.86
CA GLU A 293 -6.75 14.37 -21.37
C GLU A 293 -7.88 15.22 -21.97
N LYS A 294 -8.85 14.57 -22.62
CA LYS A 294 -9.94 15.24 -23.33
C LYS A 294 -10.93 15.92 -22.38
N GLU A 295 -11.24 15.27 -21.27
CA GLU A 295 -12.13 15.81 -20.23
C GLU A 295 -11.36 16.54 -19.12
N ASN A 296 -10.02 16.53 -19.17
CA ASN A 296 -9.14 17.07 -18.13
C ASN A 296 -9.47 16.49 -16.74
N LEU A 297 -9.73 15.18 -16.69
CA LEU A 297 -9.99 14.43 -15.46
C LEU A 297 -8.74 13.66 -15.06
N SER A 298 -8.48 13.58 -13.76
CA SER A 298 -7.47 12.69 -13.21
C SER A 298 -7.87 12.17 -11.84
N PHE A 299 -7.37 10.98 -11.49
CA PHE A 299 -7.55 10.39 -10.17
C PHE A 299 -6.32 9.63 -9.71
N ASN A 300 -6.26 9.39 -8.40
CA ASN A 300 -5.28 8.52 -7.76
C ASN A 300 -5.93 7.75 -6.60
N PHE A 301 -6.15 6.45 -6.80
CA PHE A 301 -6.67 5.57 -5.77
C PHE A 301 -5.55 4.71 -5.20
N ALA A 302 -5.23 4.94 -3.93
CA ALA A 302 -4.21 4.18 -3.21
C ALA A 302 -4.66 3.92 -1.76
N PHE A 303 -4.10 2.88 -1.16
CA PHE A 303 -4.31 2.56 0.24
C PHE A 303 -3.00 2.21 0.93
N GLU A 304 -2.53 3.15 1.75
CA GLU A 304 -1.35 2.95 2.57
C GLU A 304 -1.45 3.64 3.92
N THR A 305 -1.18 2.83 4.93
CA THR A 305 -0.98 3.23 6.32
C THR A 305 0.34 2.62 6.82
N PRO A 306 0.84 3.04 7.98
CA PRO A 306 2.02 2.40 8.59
C PRO A 306 1.90 0.89 8.82
N PHE A 307 0.66 0.37 8.88
CA PHE A 307 0.40 -1.02 9.25
C PHE A 307 -0.05 -1.88 8.07
N LEU A 308 -0.73 -1.26 7.10
CA LEU A 308 -1.37 -1.91 5.97
C LEU A 308 -1.14 -1.10 4.70
N SER A 309 -0.56 -1.77 3.71
CA SER A 309 -0.44 -1.26 2.35
C SER A 309 -0.93 -2.31 1.37
N TRP A 310 -1.63 -1.87 0.33
CA TRP A 310 -2.01 -2.72 -0.77
C TRP A 310 -1.38 -2.24 -2.06
N ARG A 311 -0.63 -3.14 -2.68
CA ARG A 311 -0.04 -2.89 -3.98
C ARG A 311 -1.05 -3.15 -5.08
N VAL A 312 -1.10 -2.25 -6.05
CA VAL A 312 -1.81 -2.47 -7.31
C VAL A 312 -0.81 -2.93 -8.38
N SER A 313 -1.14 -3.99 -9.11
CA SER A 313 -0.33 -4.56 -10.19
C SER A 313 -1.23 -5.20 -11.25
N HIS A 314 -0.66 -5.64 -12.38
CA HIS A 314 -1.39 -6.40 -13.40
C HIS A 314 -2.65 -5.70 -13.93
N ALA A 315 -2.59 -4.38 -14.07
CA ALA A 315 -3.73 -3.63 -14.58
C ALA A 315 -3.92 -3.87 -16.09
N THR A 316 -5.17 -4.02 -16.53
CA THR A 316 -5.59 -4.10 -17.93
C THR A 316 -6.78 -3.16 -18.13
N HIS A 317 -6.65 -2.24 -19.09
CA HIS A 317 -7.71 -1.29 -19.44
C HIS A 317 -8.68 -1.93 -20.42
N LEU A 318 -9.97 -1.95 -20.05
CA LEU A 318 -11.08 -2.46 -20.85
C LEU A 318 -11.80 -1.33 -21.61
N ASP A 319 -12.92 -1.64 -22.25
CA ASP A 319 -13.73 -0.64 -22.94
C ASP A 319 -14.35 0.38 -21.96
N GLY A 320 -14.40 1.65 -22.38
CA GLY A 320 -14.84 2.76 -21.54
C GLY A 320 -13.80 3.18 -20.50
N ASP A 321 -14.26 3.38 -19.26
CA ASP A 321 -13.43 3.73 -18.10
C ASP A 321 -13.10 2.52 -17.21
N PHE A 322 -13.42 1.29 -17.62
CA PHE A 322 -13.18 0.11 -16.80
C PHE A 322 -11.70 -0.33 -16.77
N VAL A 323 -11.23 -0.76 -15.60
CA VAL A 323 -9.89 -1.34 -15.45
C VAL A 323 -9.93 -2.52 -14.49
N VAL A 324 -9.31 -3.63 -14.90
CA VAL A 324 -9.11 -4.82 -14.05
C VAL A 324 -7.68 -4.83 -13.56
N PHE A 325 -7.45 -5.12 -12.28
CA PHE A 325 -6.11 -5.19 -11.70
C PHE A 325 -6.03 -6.15 -10.52
N GLU A 326 -4.81 -6.48 -10.13
CA GLU A 326 -4.51 -7.19 -8.89
C GLU A 326 -4.23 -6.22 -7.75
N LEU A 327 -4.88 -6.43 -6.60
CA LEU A 327 -4.68 -5.69 -5.38
C LEU A 327 -4.15 -6.59 -4.26
N GLY A 328 -3.09 -6.13 -3.59
CA GLY A 328 -2.58 -6.75 -2.37
C GLY A 328 -1.98 -8.14 -2.56
N GLY A 329 -1.71 -8.56 -3.80
CA GLY A 329 -1.04 -9.82 -4.12
C GLY A 329 -1.97 -11.00 -4.42
N ASP A 330 -3.27 -10.89 -4.17
CA ASP A 330 -4.21 -12.02 -4.30
C ASP A 330 -5.69 -11.66 -4.52
N ARG A 331 -6.01 -10.39 -4.76
CA ARG A 331 -7.38 -9.93 -5.02
C ARG A 331 -7.43 -9.38 -6.43
N ILE A 332 -8.30 -9.91 -7.27
CA ILE A 332 -8.51 -9.38 -8.62
C ILE A 332 -9.75 -8.52 -8.57
N CYS A 333 -9.59 -7.24 -8.90
CA CYS A 333 -10.62 -6.23 -8.78
C CYS A 333 -10.93 -5.60 -10.14
N ILE A 334 -12.17 -5.14 -10.31
CA ILE A 334 -12.57 -4.24 -11.39
C ILE A 334 -12.94 -2.88 -10.80
N LEU A 335 -12.53 -1.81 -11.45
CA LEU A 335 -12.76 -0.42 -11.07
C LEU A 335 -13.40 0.33 -12.22
N GLN A 336 -14.41 1.13 -11.88
CA GLN A 336 -15.01 2.15 -12.74
C GLN A 336 -14.81 3.51 -12.07
N PRO A 337 -13.73 4.23 -12.42
CA PRO A 337 -13.28 5.38 -11.65
C PRO A 337 -14.19 6.60 -11.77
N GLN A 338 -14.91 6.79 -12.89
CA GLN A 338 -15.80 7.94 -13.07
C GLN A 338 -17.02 7.84 -12.13
N GLU A 339 -17.52 6.62 -11.91
CA GLU A 339 -18.59 6.32 -10.95
C GLU A 339 -18.06 6.07 -9.53
N GLN A 340 -16.74 6.07 -9.34
CA GLN A 340 -16.08 5.76 -8.07
C GLN A 340 -16.49 4.39 -7.50
N LYS A 341 -16.65 3.38 -8.35
CA LYS A 341 -17.06 2.04 -7.92
C LYS A 341 -15.93 1.03 -8.09
N ILE A 342 -15.81 0.13 -7.12
CA ILE A 342 -14.87 -0.99 -7.16
C ILE A 342 -15.58 -2.28 -6.76
N ALA A 343 -15.24 -3.38 -7.42
CA ALA A 343 -15.70 -4.70 -7.03
C ALA A 343 -14.53 -5.69 -6.96
N LEU A 344 -14.61 -6.62 -6.01
CA LEU A 344 -13.78 -7.82 -6.02
C LEU A 344 -14.40 -8.82 -7.00
N ILE A 345 -13.65 -9.20 -8.03
CA ILE A 345 -14.06 -10.24 -8.98
C ILE A 345 -13.81 -11.61 -8.35
N THR A 346 -12.56 -11.87 -7.96
CA THR A 346 -12.13 -13.17 -7.42
C THR A 346 -10.82 -13.03 -6.65
N ARG A 347 -10.39 -14.10 -5.97
CA ARG A 347 -9.06 -14.19 -5.37
C ARG A 347 -8.12 -15.00 -6.25
N GLY A 348 -6.96 -14.43 -6.54
CA GLY A 348 -6.01 -14.95 -7.49
C GLY A 348 -4.88 -13.97 -7.78
N GLN A 349 -3.91 -14.42 -8.55
CA GLN A 349 -2.68 -13.68 -8.85
C GLN A 349 -2.50 -13.57 -10.37
N SER A 350 -1.76 -12.55 -10.78
CA SER A 350 -1.35 -12.31 -12.17
C SER A 350 -2.52 -12.35 -13.17
N PRO A 351 -3.60 -11.56 -12.97
CA PRO A 351 -4.73 -11.53 -13.89
C PRO A 351 -4.31 -11.11 -15.30
N ILE A 352 -4.83 -11.83 -16.29
CA ILE A 352 -4.77 -11.48 -17.71
C ILE A 352 -6.20 -11.44 -18.23
N VAL A 353 -6.58 -10.30 -18.81
CA VAL A 353 -7.90 -10.12 -19.44
C VAL A 353 -7.75 -10.07 -20.95
N VAL A 354 -8.63 -10.77 -21.67
CA VAL A 354 -8.64 -10.79 -23.13
C VAL A 354 -10.07 -10.70 -23.68
N LYS A 355 -10.21 -10.27 -24.94
CA LYS A 355 -11.48 -10.37 -25.68
C LYS A 355 -11.63 -11.80 -26.22
N PRO A 356 -12.78 -12.47 -26.00
CA PRO A 356 -13.01 -13.81 -26.52
C PRO A 356 -13.03 -13.81 -28.05
N LYS A 357 -12.77 -14.98 -28.65
CA LYS A 357 -13.03 -15.19 -30.07
C LYS A 357 -14.53 -15.22 -30.32
N LEU A 358 -14.98 -14.39 -31.26
CA LEU A 358 -16.35 -14.41 -31.77
C LEU A 358 -16.65 -15.69 -32.57
#